data_AF-A0A537VI21-F1
#
_entry.id   AF-A0A537VI21-F1
#
_cell.length_a   1.000
_cell.length_b   1.000
_cell.length_c   1.000
_cell.angle_alpha   90.00
_cell.angle_beta   90.00
_cell.angle_gamma   90.00
#
_symmetry.space_group_name_H-M   'P 1'
#
loop_
_entity.id
_entity.type
_entity.pdbx_description
1 polymer ?
#
loop_
_entity_poly.entity_id
_entity_poly.type
_entity_poly.pdbx_seq_one_letter_code
_entity_poly.pdbx_strand_id
1 'polypeptide(L)' 'MRFAGTTIEGRLVEIIEIPTHPFFLATQFHPEFKSRPTRPHPLFRGFVGAALERASRTVPATTNAEAASQTAGA' A
#
# COMPACT_ATOMS: atom_id res chain seq x y z
N MET A 1 11.65 -13.40 -6.19
CA MET A 1 11.89 -13.00 -4.79
C MET A 1 13.23 -12.30 -4.72
N ARG A 2 13.35 -11.20 -3.97
CA ARG A 2 14.58 -10.39 -3.83
C ARG A 2 14.90 -10.19 -2.34
N PHE A 3 16.16 -10.34 -1.96
CA PHE A 3 16.65 -9.93 -0.65
C PHE A 3 16.95 -8.44 -0.69
N ALA A 4 16.11 -7.64 -0.04
CA ALA A 4 16.14 -6.18 -0.09
C ALA A 4 16.89 -5.55 1.09
N GLY A 5 17.06 -6.31 2.17
CA GLY A 5 17.82 -5.89 3.35
C GLY A 5 18.48 -7.08 4.02
N THR A 6 19.73 -6.90 4.43
CA THR A 6 20.52 -7.88 5.17
C THR A 6 21.19 -7.21 6.38
N THR A 7 21.62 -7.99 7.36
CA THR A 7 22.44 -7.48 8.46
C THR A 7 23.79 -6.93 7.97
N ILE A 8 24.50 -6.19 8.84
CA ILE A 8 25.75 -5.47 8.51
C ILE A 8 26.81 -6.37 7.84
N GLU A 9 26.78 -7.68 8.12
CA GLU A 9 27.70 -8.65 7.52
C GLU A 9 27.02 -9.60 6.50
N GLY A 10 25.81 -9.29 6.06
CA GLY A 10 25.09 -10.11 5.08
C GLY A 10 24.62 -11.48 5.58
N ARG A 11 24.80 -11.79 6.88
CA ARG A 11 24.58 -13.12 7.44
C ARG A 11 23.10 -13.50 7.56
N LEU A 12 22.22 -12.53 7.75
CA LEU A 12 20.77 -12.75 7.89
C LEU A 12 20.00 -11.81 6.97
N VAL A 13 18.95 -12.35 6.35
CA VAL A 13 18.01 -11.58 5.52
C VAL A 13 17.00 -10.93 6.43
N GLU A 14 16.93 -9.60 6.40
CA GLU A 14 16.06 -8.80 7.25
C GLU A 14 14.81 -8.35 6.50
N ILE A 15 14.91 -8.13 5.18
CA ILE A 15 13.82 -7.63 4.34
C ILE A 15 13.80 -8.39 3.02
N ILE A 16 12.60 -8.79 2.59
CA ILE A 16 12.36 -9.42 1.29
C ILE A 16 11.25 -8.71 0.51
N GLU A 17 11.35 -8.79 -0.82
CA GLU A 17 10.37 -8.25 -1.76
C GLU A 17 10.05 -9.26 -2.87
N ILE A 18 8.88 -9.12 -3.50
CA ILE A 18 8.51 -9.83 -4.74
C ILE A 18 8.36 -8.79 -5.85
N PRO A 19 9.35 -8.64 -6.77
CA PRO A 19 9.35 -7.58 -7.78
C PRO A 19 8.15 -7.56 -8.72
N THR A 20 7.51 -8.71 -8.93
CA THR A 20 6.32 -8.84 -9.80
C THR A 20 5.02 -8.48 -9.09
N HIS A 21 5.03 -8.31 -7.78
CA HIS A 21 3.85 -7.92 -7.01
C HIS A 21 3.86 -6.40 -6.80
N PRO A 22 2.74 -5.68 -7.01
CA PRO A 22 2.70 -4.22 -6.99
C PRO A 22 3.17 -3.61 -5.66
N PHE A 23 2.94 -4.32 -4.55
CA PHE A 23 3.51 -3.98 -3.25
C PHE A 23 3.62 -5.25 -2.40
N PHE A 24 4.81 -5.86 -2.32
CA PHE A 24 5.08 -6.98 -1.42
C PHE A 24 6.36 -6.68 -0.65
N LEU A 25 6.23 -6.62 0.67
CA LEU A 25 7.35 -6.39 1.57
C LEU A 25 7.13 -7.21 2.84
N ALA A 26 8.15 -7.94 3.25
CA ALA A 26 8.18 -8.62 4.55
C ALA A 26 9.49 -8.29 5.27
N THR A 27 9.41 -8.15 6.59
CA THR A 27 10.53 -7.81 7.46
C THR A 27 10.53 -8.65 8.73
N GLN A 28 11.71 -8.94 9.28
CA GLN A 28 11.83 -9.62 10.58
C GLN A 28 11.69 -8.68 11.79
N PHE A 29 11.98 -7.39 11.63
CA PHE A 29 11.89 -6.42 12.73
C PHE A 29 10.47 -5.85 12.88
N HIS A 30 10.24 -5.16 14.00
CA HIS A 30 8.95 -4.56 14.38
C HIS A 30 8.88 -3.04 14.08
N PRO A 31 8.52 -2.61 12.85
CA PRO A 31 8.41 -1.19 12.51
C PRO A 31 7.32 -0.43 13.30
N GLU A 32 6.34 -1.14 13.85
CA GLU A 32 5.24 -0.61 14.66
C GLU A 32 5.74 0.17 15.88
N PHE A 33 6.78 -0.31 16.55
CA PHE A 33 7.32 0.34 17.74
C PHE A 33 8.00 1.69 17.42
N LYS A 34 8.39 1.91 16.16
CA LYS A 34 9.02 3.15 15.68
C LYS A 34 8.05 4.09 14.96
N SER A 35 6.83 3.66 14.68
CA SER A 35 5.80 4.48 14.04
C SER A 35 5.17 5.46 15.04
N ARG A 36 4.88 6.70 14.61
CA ARG A 36 4.20 7.72 15.43
C ARG A 36 3.06 8.36 14.62
N PRO A 37 2.00 8.88 15.27
CA PRO A 37 0.89 9.52 14.55
C PRO A 37 1.33 10.65 13.61
N THR A 38 2.27 11.50 14.04
CA THR A 38 2.82 12.60 13.24
C THR A 38 3.99 12.20 12.33
N ARG A 39 4.50 10.98 12.48
CA ARG A 39 5.64 10.45 11.72
C ARG A 39 5.46 8.94 11.51
N PRO A 40 4.55 8.53 10.60
CA PRO A 40 4.30 7.13 10.34
C PRO A 40 5.56 6.46 9.79
N HIS A 41 5.80 5.20 10.17
CA HIS A 41 6.92 4.45 9.61
C HIS A 41 6.76 4.30 8.09
N PRO A 42 7.84 4.43 7.29
CA PRO A 42 7.76 4.37 5.83
C PRO A 42 7.06 3.12 5.28
N LEU A 43 7.29 1.96 5.91
CA LEU A 43 6.67 0.70 5.49
C LEU A 43 5.13 0.75 5.56
N PHE A 44 4.55 1.31 6.62
CA PHE A 44 3.09 1.44 6.74
C PHE A 44 2.55 2.51 5.80
N ARG A 45 3.24 3.65 5.66
CA ARG A 45 2.85 4.69 4.71
C ARG A 45 2.82 4.16 3.27
N GLY A 46 3.85 3.39 2.89
CA GLY A 46 3.94 2.74 1.58
C GLY A 46 2.84 1.71 1.37
N PHE A 47 2.57 0.86 2.37
CA PHE A 47 1.51 -0.15 2.29
C PHE A 47 0.13 0.48 2.08
N VAL A 48 -0.23 1.49 2.86
CA VAL A 48 -1.50 2.21 2.70
C VAL A 48 -1.57 2.93 1.36
N GLY A 49 -0.48 3.56 0.91
CA GLY A 49 -0.41 4.18 -0.41
C GLY A 49 -0.70 3.19 -1.55
N ALA A 50 -0.04 2.04 -1.54
CA ALA A 50 -0.27 0.98 -2.52
C ALA A 50 -1.70 0.40 -2.45
N ALA A 51 -2.27 0.30 -1.25
CA ALA A 51 -3.65 -0.12 -1.07
C ALA A 51 -4.64 0.89 -1.68
N LEU A 52 -4.40 2.20 -1.49
CA LEU A 52 -5.21 3.26 -2.09
C LEU A 52 -5.13 3.23 -3.63
N GLU A 53 -3.93 3.08 -4.18
CA GLU A 53 -3.75 2.95 -5.65
C GLU A 53 -4.46 1.71 -6.21
N ARG A 54 -4.43 0.59 -5.48
CA ARG A 54 -5.17 -0.61 -5.88
C ARG A 54 -6.68 -0.38 -5.81
N ALA A 55 -7.17 0.26 -4.75
CA ALA A 55 -8.57 0.57 -4.56
C ALA A 55 -9.08 1.47 -5.69
N SER A 56 -8.34 2.52 -6.06
CA SER A 56 -8.71 3.42 -7.15
C SER A 56 -8.74 2.74 -8.52
N ARG A 57 -7.95 1.69 -8.73
CA ARG A 57 -7.98 0.87 -9.96
C ARG A 57 -9.14 -0.10 -10.03
N THR A 58 -9.77 -0.42 -8.89
CA THR A 58 -10.80 -1.47 -8.79
C THR A 58 -12.22 -0.91 -8.90
N VAL A 59 -12.40 0.41 -8.84
CA VAL A 59 -13.72 1.04 -9.09
C VAL A 59 -13.96 1.10 -10.60
N PRO A 60 -14.93 0.36 -11.16
CA PRO A 60 -15.42 0.64 -12.50
C PRO A 60 -16.07 2.03 -12.46
N ALA A 61 -15.77 2.88 -13.44
CA ALA A 61 -16.29 4.23 -13.56
C ALA A 61 -17.81 4.26 -13.90
N THR A 62 -18.66 3.64 -13.07
CA THR A 62 -20.10 3.45 -13.38
C THR A 62 -21.03 3.74 -12.21
N THR A 63 -20.72 4.70 -11.33
CA THR A 63 -21.66 5.03 -10.22
C THR A 63 -22.12 6.49 -10.17
N ASN A 64 -21.69 7.36 -11.09
CA ASN A 64 -22.11 8.79 -11.05
C ASN A 64 -22.79 9.27 -12.33
N ALA A 65 -23.71 8.49 -12.91
CA ALA A 65 -24.53 8.93 -14.07
C ALA A 65 -26.04 9.00 -13.81
N GLU A 66 -26.58 8.43 -12.72
CA GLU A 66 -28.05 8.33 -12.54
C GLU A 66 -28.67 9.39 -11.62
N ALA A 67 -27.89 10.21 -10.90
CA ALA A 67 -28.44 11.18 -9.95
C ALA A 67 -28.85 12.55 -10.57
N ALA A 68 -28.59 12.80 -11.85
CA ALA A 68 -28.80 14.12 -12.48
C ALA A 68 -30.02 14.21 -13.42
N SER A 69 -30.80 13.14 -13.60
CA SER A 69 -31.92 13.10 -14.58
C SER A 69 -33.30 12.84 -13.96
N GLN A 70 -33.56 13.24 -12.72
CA GLN A 70 -34.90 13.15 -12.09
C GLN A 70 -35.43 14.47 -11.52
N THR A 71 -34.94 15.63 -12.00
CA THR A 71 -35.50 16.95 -11.67
C THR A 71 -36.04 17.73 -12.88
N ALA A 72 -36.40 17.05 -13.96
CA ALA A 72 -37.11 17.64 -15.09
C ALA A 72 -38.29 16.75 -15.52
N GLY A 73 -39.39 16.88 -14.81
CA GLY A 73 -40.66 16.22 -15.13
C GLY A 73 -41.75 16.84 -14.27
N ALA A 74 -42.53 17.72 -14.90
CA ALA A 74 -43.72 18.37 -14.37
C ALA A 74 -44.81 17.38 -13.96
#